data_AF-A0A327J446-F1
#
_entry.id   AF-A0A327J446-F1
#
_cell.length_a   1.000
_cell.length_b   1.000
_cell.length_c   1.000
_cell.angle_alpha   90.00
_cell.angle_beta   90.00
_cell.angle_gamma   90.00
#
_symmetry.space_group_name_H-M   'P 1'
#
loop_
_entity.id
_entity.type
_entity.pdbx_description
1 polymer ?
#
loop_
_entity_poly.entity_id
_entity_poly.type
_entity_poly.pdbx_seq_one_letter_code
_entity_poly.pdbx_strand_id
1 'polypeptide(L)'
;MDNKYVVGIKTKDLNFCSLANLAILLNKMDIEKHPVALDLKEVESVTEDFFTFIKNFSETTKLTLLNIPSELFALLNLRRYDKNVKMFNNNLDFIQDKHELVNRKFHIVHQ
;
A
#
# COMPACT_ATOMS: atom_id res chain seq x y z
N MET A 1 -14.99 -16.72 6.11
CA MET A 1 -14.45 -15.42 5.66
C MET A 1 -13.06 -15.34 6.24
N ASP A 2 -12.03 -15.22 5.41
CA ASP A 2 -10.68 -15.00 5.92
C ASP A 2 -10.65 -13.63 6.59
N ASN A 3 -10.22 -13.59 7.85
CA ASN A 3 -10.04 -12.31 8.54
C ASN A 3 -8.97 -11.51 7.80
N LYS A 4 -9.36 -10.38 7.22
CA LYS A 4 -8.48 -9.40 6.57
C LYS A 4 -8.40 -8.17 7.46
N TYR A 5 -7.21 -7.62 7.63
CA TYR A 5 -7.01 -6.40 8.41
C TYR A 5 -6.83 -5.20 7.51
N VAL A 6 -7.41 -4.07 7.93
CA VAL A 6 -7.17 -2.76 7.32
C VAL A 6 -6.58 -1.84 8.37
N VAL A 7 -5.39 -1.32 8.11
CA VAL A 7 -4.70 -0.35 8.96
C VAL A 7 -4.84 1.03 8.33
N GLY A 8 -5.57 1.91 9.00
CA GLY A 8 -5.74 3.29 8.56
C GLY A 8 -4.52 4.14 8.90
N ILE A 9 -3.88 4.73 7.89
CA ILE A 9 -2.78 5.67 8.09
C ILE A 9 -3.37 7.07 8.30
N LYS A 10 -3.28 7.58 9.54
CA LYS A 10 -3.85 8.86 9.98
C LYS A 10 -2.78 9.95 10.09
N THR A 11 -1.99 10.10 9.03
CA THR A 11 -0.99 11.16 8.91
C THR A 11 -0.92 11.62 7.46
N LYS A 12 -0.68 12.92 7.28
CA LYS A 12 -0.39 13.51 5.97
C LYS A 12 1.00 13.11 5.45
N ASP A 13 1.97 13.02 6.36
CA ASP A 13 3.35 12.73 6.01
C ASP A 13 3.80 11.38 6.60
N LEU A 14 4.16 10.44 5.72
CA LEU A 14 4.77 9.17 6.07
C LEU A 14 6.30 9.28 6.03
N ASN A 15 6.88 9.64 7.17
CA ASN A 15 8.32 9.70 7.40
C ASN A 15 8.86 8.45 8.09
N PHE A 16 10.18 8.41 8.30
CA PHE A 16 10.87 7.30 8.96
C PHE A 16 10.25 6.89 10.31
N CYS A 17 9.93 7.85 11.18
CA CYS A 17 9.37 7.55 12.50
C CYS A 17 7.97 6.90 12.39
N SER A 18 7.13 7.41 11.49
CA SER A 18 5.81 6.81 11.22
C SER A 18 5.93 5.38 10.69
N LEU A 19 6.89 5.13 9.81
CA LEU A 19 7.14 3.81 9.22
C LEU A 19 7.73 2.83 10.25
N ALA A 20 8.61 3.28 11.13
CA ALA A 20 9.14 2.46 12.23
C ALA A 20 8.01 2.01 13.17
N ASN A 21 7.12 2.92 13.55
CA ASN A 21 5.95 2.59 14.36
C ASN A 21 5.01 1.61 13.65
N LEU A 22 4.78 1.81 12.36
CA LEU A 22 3.98 0.90 11.55
C LEU A 22 4.62 -0.50 11.48
N ALA A 23 5.94 -0.60 11.28
CA ALA A 23 6.65 -1.88 11.29
C ALA A 23 6.47 -2.63 12.61
N ILE A 24 6.59 -1.93 13.75
CA ILE A 24 6.38 -2.52 15.08
C ILE A 24 4.94 -3.02 15.23
N LEU A 25 3.96 -2.27 14.72
CA LEU A 25 2.55 -2.68 14.75
C LEU A 25 2.34 -3.93 13.90
N LEU A 26 2.81 -3.94 12.65
CA LEU A 26 2.64 -5.07 11.74
C LEU A 26 3.33 -6.33 12.28
N ASN A 27 4.51 -6.23 12.89
CA ASN A 27 5.20 -7.36 13.51
C ASN A 27 4.44 -7.98 14.70
N LYS A 28 3.53 -7.23 15.33
CA LYS A 28 2.66 -7.73 16.40
C LYS A 28 1.37 -8.36 15.87
N MET A 29 1.10 -8.23 14.58
CA MET A 29 -0.07 -8.80 13.93
C MET A 29 0.31 -10.14 13.29
N ASP A 30 -0.64 -11.09 13.25
CA ASP A 30 -0.48 -12.39 12.56
C ASP A 30 -0.58 -12.22 11.03
N ILE A 31 0.27 -11.36 10.45
CA ILE A 31 0.23 -10.94 9.04
C ILE A 31 0.56 -12.06 8.05
N GLU A 32 1.20 -13.13 8.53
CA GLU A 32 1.44 -14.34 7.74
C GLU A 32 0.16 -15.16 7.52
N LYS A 33 -0.80 -15.06 8.46
CA LYS A 33 -2.08 -15.80 8.41
C LYS A 33 -3.21 -14.96 7.83
N HIS A 34 -3.11 -13.64 7.98
CA HIS A 34 -4.17 -12.71 7.65
C HIS A 34 -3.67 -11.58 6.74
N PRO A 35 -4.21 -11.44 5.52
CA PRO A 35 -3.84 -10.34 4.64
C PRO A 35 -4.07 -8.98 5.32
N VAL A 36 -3.08 -8.10 5.19
CA VAL A 36 -3.16 -6.73 5.72
C VAL A 36 -3.13 -5.73 4.57
N ALA A 37 -3.99 -4.73 4.67
CA ALA A 37 -3.99 -3.59 3.78
C ALA A 37 -3.73 -2.29 4.54
N LEU A 38 -2.96 -1.38 3.93
CA LEU A 38 -2.73 -0.02 4.42
C LEU A 38 -3.64 0.94 3.67
N ASP A 39 -4.52 1.63 4.40
CA ASP A 39 -5.38 2.67 3.85
C ASP A 39 -4.64 4.02 3.90
N LEU A 40 -4.30 4.55 2.72
CA LEU A 40 -3.48 5.74 2.52
C LEU A 40 -4.31 7.01 2.24
N LYS A 41 -5.63 6.98 2.47
CA LYS A 41 -6.54 8.08 2.10
C LYS A 41 -6.11 9.47 2.61
N GLU A 42 -5.46 9.53 3.77
CA GLU A 42 -5.04 10.79 4.41
C GLU A 42 -3.58 11.16 4.15
N VAL A 43 -2.83 10.31 3.45
CA VAL A 43 -1.42 10.55 3.12
C VAL A 43 -1.35 11.53 1.96
N GLU A 44 -0.54 12.57 2.11
CA GLU A 44 -0.26 13.56 1.07
C GLU A 44 1.20 13.44 0.59
N SER A 45 2.13 13.03 1.46
CA SER A 45 3.54 12.87 1.11
C SER A 45 4.21 11.65 1.75
N VAL A 46 5.24 11.13 1.08
CA VAL A 46 6.05 9.99 1.54
C VAL A 46 7.55 10.26 1.33
N THR A 47 8.41 9.69 2.16
CA THR A 47 9.87 9.70 1.95
C THR A 47 10.34 8.46 1.17
N GLU A 48 11.62 8.42 0.78
CA GLU A 48 12.24 7.22 0.18
C GLU A 48 12.10 5.97 1.05
N ASP A 49 12.08 6.15 2.37
CA ASP A 49 11.92 5.06 3.34
C ASP A 49 10.60 4.32 3.14
N PHE A 50 9.55 4.98 2.66
CA PHE A 50 8.26 4.34 2.38
C PHE A 50 8.40 3.28 1.29
N PHE A 51 9.14 3.57 0.22
CA PHE A 51 9.36 2.61 -0.86
C PHE A 51 10.21 1.43 -0.40
N THR A 52 11.24 1.70 0.42
CA THR A 52 12.06 0.65 1.04
C THR A 52 11.21 -0.22 1.97
N PHE A 53 10.35 0.40 2.79
CA PHE A 53 9.41 -0.28 3.67
C PHE A 53 8.48 -1.20 2.87
N ILE A 54 7.83 -0.68 1.83
CA ILE A 54 6.93 -1.47 0.98
C ILE A 54 7.66 -2.63 0.33
N LYS A 55 8.87 -2.41 -0.19
CA LYS A 55 9.68 -3.47 -0.79
C LYS A 55 9.89 -4.62 0.20
N ASN A 56 10.41 -4.30 1.38
CA ASN A 56 10.74 -5.29 2.41
C ASN A 56 9.50 -6.07 2.88
N PHE A 57 8.36 -5.40 3.02
CA PHE A 57 7.11 -6.06 3.38
C PHE A 57 6.51 -6.86 2.24
N SER A 58 6.63 -6.41 0.98
CA SER A 58 6.09 -7.14 -0.18
C SER A 58 6.81 -8.47 -0.45
N GLU A 59 8.10 -8.54 -0.12
CA GLU A 59 8.90 -9.77 -0.26
C GLU A 59 8.52 -10.83 0.79
N THR A 60 8.02 -10.41 1.94
CA THR A 60 7.72 -11.28 3.09
C THR A 60 6.23 -11.50 3.31
N THR A 61 5.40 -10.56 2.87
CA THR A 61 3.95 -10.53 3.12
C THR A 61 3.21 -9.96 1.91
N LYS A 62 1.97 -10.41 1.70
CA LYS A 62 1.11 -9.89 0.62
C LYS A 62 0.52 -8.52 1.01
N LEU A 63 1.38 -7.54 1.27
CA LEU A 63 0.98 -6.18 1.62
C LEU A 63 0.10 -5.59 0.52
N THR A 64 -1.03 -5.02 0.92
CA THR A 64 -1.97 -4.36 0.02
C THR A 64 -2.07 -2.88 0.35
N LEU A 65 -2.23 -2.02 -0.65
CA LEU A 65 -2.49 -0.58 -0.47
C LEU A 65 -3.91 -0.23 -0.92
N LEU A 66 -4.57 0.62 -0.14
CA LEU A 66 -5.93 1.10 -0.41
C LEU A 66 -5.97 2.62 -0.49
N ASN A 67 -6.92 3.14 -1.26
CA ASN A 67 -7.24 4.57 -1.33
C ASN A 67 -5.99 5.44 -1.59
N ILE A 68 -5.15 5.01 -2.53
CA ILE A 68 -3.85 5.64 -2.81
C ILE A 68 -4.09 6.99 -3.50
N PRO A 69 -3.52 8.10 -2.98
CA PRO A 69 -3.53 9.39 -3.68
C PRO A 69 -2.94 9.27 -5.09
N SER A 70 -3.51 9.99 -6.06
CA SER A 70 -3.14 9.83 -7.48
C SER A 70 -1.66 10.07 -7.78
N GLU A 71 -1.05 11.05 -7.11
CA GLU A 71 0.38 11.34 -7.23
C GLU A 71 1.25 10.18 -6.70
N LEU A 72 0.90 9.65 -5.52
CA LEU A 72 1.59 8.50 -4.94
C LEU A 72 1.39 7.24 -5.78
N PHE A 73 0.19 7.05 -6.35
CA PHE A 73 -0.08 5.95 -7.29
C PHE A 73 0.81 6.06 -8.53
N ALA A 74 0.94 7.26 -9.12
CA ALA A 74 1.84 7.47 -10.25
C ALA A 74 3.31 7.16 -9.88
N LEU A 75 3.77 7.59 -8.71
CA LEU A 75 5.13 7.30 -8.21
C LEU A 75 5.38 5.80 -8.01
N LEU A 76 4.43 5.08 -7.42
CA LEU A 76 4.51 3.62 -7.23
C LEU A 76 4.64 2.89 -8.57
N ASN A 77 3.86 3.31 -9.57
CA ASN A 77 3.90 2.76 -10.92
C ASN A 77 5.20 3.07 -11.66
N LEU A 78 5.69 4.31 -11.60
CA LEU A 78 6.97 4.70 -12.18
C LEU A 78 8.14 3.88 -11.61
N ARG A 79 8.06 3.56 -10.32
CA ARG A 79 9.04 2.73 -9.60
C ARG A 79 8.79 1.22 -9.70
N ARG A 80 7.76 0.79 -10.45
CA ARG A 80 7.40 -0.61 -10.71
C ARG A 80 6.96 -1.41 -9.46
N TYR A 81 6.43 -0.74 -8.44
CA TYR A 81 5.88 -1.39 -7.24
C TYR A 81 4.52 -2.06 -7.50
N ASP A 82 3.85 -1.72 -8.59
CA ASP A 82 2.61 -2.36 -9.07
C ASP A 82 2.75 -3.86 -9.33
N LYS A 83 3.99 -4.37 -9.46
CA LYS A 83 4.27 -5.80 -9.65
C LYS A 83 4.31 -6.60 -8.35
N ASN A 84 4.57 -5.93 -7.23
CA ASN A 84 4.86 -6.59 -5.95
C ASN A 84 3.79 -6.30 -4.90
N VAL A 85 2.90 -5.34 -5.15
CA VAL A 85 1.95 -4.81 -4.17
C VAL A 85 0.58 -4.78 -4.80
N LYS A 86 -0.39 -5.45 -4.16
CA LYS A 86 -1.79 -5.33 -4.55
C LYS A 86 -2.31 -3.93 -4.22
N MET A 87 -3.12 -3.37 -5.10
CA MET A 87 -3.67 -2.03 -4.92
C MET A 87 -5.17 -2.04 -5.19
N PHE A 88 -5.96 -1.39 -4.33
CA PHE A 88 -7.41 -1.25 -4.54
C PHE A 88 -7.86 0.18 -4.25
N ASN A 89 -8.97 0.58 -4.89
CA ASN A 89 -9.55 1.91 -4.70
C ASN A 89 -10.39 2.05 -3.42
N ASN A 90 -10.72 0.94 -2.74
CA ASN A 90 -11.54 0.97 -1.52
C ASN A 90 -11.43 -0.36 -0.74
N ASN A 91 -11.93 -0.33 0.50
CA ASN A 91 -11.85 -1.46 1.43
C ASN A 91 -12.77 -2.63 1.03
N LEU A 92 -13.92 -2.35 0.40
CA LEU A 92 -14.87 -3.39 0.01
C LEU A 92 -14.29 -4.29 -1.08
N ASP A 93 -13.64 -3.68 -2.07
CA ASP A 93 -12.95 -4.37 -3.15
C ASP A 93 -11.82 -5.25 -2.61
N PHE A 94 -11.03 -4.77 -1.64
CA PHE A 94 -10.04 -5.59 -0.95
C PHE A 94 -10.67 -6.75 -0.18
N ILE A 95 -11.74 -6.53 0.58
CA ILE A 95 -12.42 -7.58 1.35
C ILE A 95 -12.95 -8.67 0.41
N GLN A 96 -13.55 -8.27 -0.71
CA GLN A 96 -14.12 -9.18 -1.71
C GLN A 96 -13.11 -9.73 -2.72
N ASP A 97 -11.87 -9.23 -2.71
CA ASP A 97 -10.82 -9.53 -3.72
C ASP A 97 -11.30 -9.24 -5.15
N LYS A 98 -11.87 -8.04 -5.36
CA LYS A 98 -12.40 -7.58 -6.66
C LYS A 98 -11.77 -6.26 -7.07
N HIS A 99 -11.77 -5.98 -8.37
CA HIS A 99 -11.34 -4.70 -8.95
C HIS A 99 -9.94 -4.24 -8.50
N GLU A 100 -8.97 -5.16 -8.45
CA GLU A 100 -7.57 -4.81 -8.22
C GLU A 100 -7.07 -3.83 -9.30
N LEU A 101 -6.37 -2.79 -8.86
CA LEU A 101 -5.73 -1.81 -9.72
C LEU A 101 -4.47 -2.42 -10.32
N VAL A 102 -4.61 -3.02 -11.50
CA VAL A 102 -3.46 -3.55 -12.25
C VAL A 102 -3.06 -2.52 -13.30
N ASN A 103 -1.92 -1.88 -13.11
CA ASN A 103 -1.36 -1.02 -14.15
C ASN A 103 -0.76 -1.87 -15.28
N ARG A 104 -1.50 -2.02 -16.37
CA ARG A 104 -1.05 -2.84 -17.49
C ARG A 104 -0.13 -2.10 -18.45
N LYS A 105 -0.27 -0.77 -18.60
CA LYS A 105 0.60 0.08 -19.43
C LYS A 105 0.42 1.57 -19.08
N PHE A 106 1.29 2.14 -18.24
CA PHE A 106 1.39 3.60 -18.09
C PHE A 106 2.01 4.16 -19.39
N HIS A 107 1.27 5.02 -20.10
CA HIS A 107 1.83 5.81 -21.21
C HIS A 107 1.67 7.27 -20.86
N ILE A 108 2.76 8.03 -20.95
CA ILE A 108 2.71 9.48 -20.89
C ILE A 108 2.14 9.92 -22.25
N VAL A 109 0.94 10.48 -22.24
CA VAL A 109 0.34 11.09 -23.43
C VAL A 109 0.81 12.53 -23.45
N HIS A 110 1.71 12.88 -24.37
CA HIS A 110 2.04 14.29 -24.64
C HIS A 110 0.86 14.92 -25.37
N GLN A 111 0.35 16.04 -24.86
CA GLN A 111 -0.56 16.95 -25.56
C GLN A 111 0.23 18.02 -26.29
#